data_AF-A0AAV2YZM5-F1
#
_entry.id   AF-A0AAV2YZM5-F1
#
_cell.length_a   1.000
_cell.length_b   1.000
_cell.length_c   1.000
_cell.angle_alpha   90.00
_cell.angle_beta   90.00
_cell.angle_gamma   90.00
#
_symmetry.space_group_name_H-M   'P 1'
#
loop_
_entity.id
_entity.type
_entity.pdbx_description
1 polymer ?
#
loop_
_entity_poly.entity_id
_entity_poly.type
_entity_poly.pdbx_seq_one_letter_code
_entity_poly.pdbx_strand_id
1 'polypeptide(L)'
;MCIRDRPKTQQQLEADQAPVDKQQKKMLDLFIDLSKLIEQWDAGSANQEVMKRDLVSLLHEPGCQEALTEIMANPKFATLFQQIAEEFRSGADFTKCLRAVAQSGDFEEIAKILLVKCPHARVQVERVLQVIQEHRNVQMLSASDVFEPISVEETKEDIGPVTAVFEDDVTCPDGTVLAPAQPFDKVWRIRNGGSTKWPVGCKLFCVGGDRMQAPDSVLIPSVQPGSTIDVSLRMIAPSKAGRYTGYWRLSTDDGTRFGQRMWVDINVVVPGSTGAEVRVPAPAAVVEQHSGAELQIPTAIPVTSAPAEPATQELTAEEIKWHEMLRALEDMGFMDKNRNIALLEQHDGDLTAVISGLL
;
A
#
# COMPACT_ATOMS: atom_id res chain seq x y z
N MET A 1 43.06 -49.45 21.48
CA MET A 1 43.14 -48.57 22.66
C MET A 1 41.73 -48.28 23.13
N CYS A 2 41.33 -48.73 24.31
CA CYS A 2 40.07 -48.28 24.92
C CYS A 2 40.38 -47.09 25.82
N ILE A 3 39.94 -45.90 25.42
CA ILE A 3 40.02 -44.72 26.29
C ILE A 3 38.98 -44.93 27.40
N ARG A 4 39.44 -45.06 28.64
CA ARG A 4 38.56 -45.02 29.82
C ARG A 4 38.38 -43.57 30.20
N ASP A 5 37.17 -43.03 30.03
CA ASP A 5 36.81 -41.75 30.63
C ASP A 5 36.97 -41.83 32.16
N ARG A 6 37.69 -40.85 32.72
CA ARG A 6 37.76 -40.68 34.18
C ARG A 6 36.51 -39.92 34.63
N PRO A 7 35.85 -40.32 35.73
CA PRO A 7 34.77 -39.52 36.31
C PRO A 7 35.32 -38.17 36.78
N LYS A 8 34.60 -37.08 36.45
CA LYS A 8 34.92 -35.72 36.90
C LYS A 8 34.87 -35.63 38.43
N THR A 9 35.72 -34.80 39.03
CA THR A 9 35.68 -34.54 40.47
C THR A 9 34.59 -33.53 40.84
N GLN A 10 34.12 -33.57 42.10
CA GLN A 10 33.02 -32.73 42.56
C GLN A 10 33.30 -31.21 42.41
N GLN A 11 34.54 -30.77 42.66
CA GLN A 11 34.96 -29.39 42.37
C GLN A 11 34.95 -29.02 40.87
N GLN A 12 35.18 -29.97 39.97
CA GLN A 12 35.06 -29.73 38.53
C GLN A 12 33.60 -29.63 38.10
N LEU A 13 32.70 -30.40 38.73
CA LEU A 13 31.26 -30.29 38.51
C LEU A 13 30.72 -28.94 39.02
N GLU A 14 31.14 -28.50 40.21
CA GLU A 14 30.77 -27.20 40.78
C GLU A 14 31.33 -26.03 39.96
N ALA A 15 32.57 -26.14 39.45
CA ALA A 15 33.19 -25.11 38.61
C ALA A 15 32.55 -25.02 37.21
N ASP A 16 32.14 -26.15 36.61
CA ASP A 16 31.39 -26.18 35.34
C ASP A 16 29.96 -25.64 35.52
N GLN A 17 29.36 -25.78 36.72
CA GLN A 17 27.98 -25.34 37.02
C GLN A 17 27.87 -23.83 37.32
N ALA A 18 28.84 -23.25 38.03
CA ALA A 18 28.84 -21.82 38.41
C ALA A 18 28.57 -20.79 37.26
N PRO A 19 29.11 -20.93 36.03
CA PRO A 19 28.76 -20.03 34.93
C PRO A 19 27.34 -20.24 34.39
N VAL A 20 26.80 -21.46 34.47
CA VAL A 20 25.41 -21.79 34.07
C VAL A 20 24.43 -21.12 35.03
N ASP A 21 24.65 -21.28 36.34
CA ASP A 21 23.81 -20.66 37.38
C ASP A 21 23.81 -19.12 37.27
N LYS A 22 24.97 -18.53 36.96
CA LYS A 22 25.11 -17.08 36.73
C LYS A 22 24.33 -16.61 35.50
N GLN A 23 24.32 -17.38 34.41
CA GLN A 23 23.56 -17.05 33.21
C GLN A 23 22.05 -17.23 33.45
N GLN A 24 21.64 -18.31 34.12
CA GLN A 24 20.24 -18.56 34.48
C GLN A 24 19.67 -17.44 35.36
N LYS A 25 20.44 -17.00 36.37
CA LYS A 25 20.10 -15.83 37.18
C LYS A 25 19.95 -14.55 36.34
N LYS A 26 20.87 -14.27 35.42
CA LYS A 26 20.81 -13.10 34.53
C LYS A 26 19.54 -13.10 33.66
N MET A 27 19.07 -14.27 33.19
CA MET A 27 17.84 -14.37 32.40
C MET A 27 16.58 -14.20 33.26
N LEU A 28 16.59 -14.70 34.50
CA LEU A 28 15.52 -14.46 35.46
C LEU A 28 15.41 -12.97 35.84
N ASP A 29 16.54 -12.30 36.07
CA ASP A 29 16.58 -10.86 36.35
C ASP A 29 16.00 -10.05 35.16
N LEU A 30 16.34 -10.42 33.91
CA LEU A 30 15.79 -9.80 32.70
C LEU A 30 14.28 -10.06 32.51
N PHE A 31 13.79 -11.25 32.87
CA PHE A 31 12.36 -11.59 32.83
C PHE A 31 11.55 -10.73 33.82
N ILE A 32 12.09 -10.56 35.04
CA ILE A 32 11.47 -9.72 36.08
C ILE A 32 11.47 -8.24 35.64
N ASP A 33 12.54 -7.75 34.99
CA ASP A 33 12.60 -6.40 34.45
C ASP A 33 11.52 -6.19 33.38
N LEU A 34 11.48 -7.05 32.34
CA LEU A 34 10.46 -6.99 31.28
C LEU A 34 9.03 -7.05 31.82
N SER A 35 8.77 -7.88 32.83
CA SER A 35 7.43 -7.99 33.43
C SER A 35 6.98 -6.67 34.07
N LYS A 36 7.87 -6.01 34.83
CA LYS A 36 7.59 -4.69 35.42
C LYS A 36 7.42 -3.60 34.37
N LEU A 37 8.20 -3.64 33.30
CA LEU A 37 8.10 -2.67 32.20
C LEU A 37 6.73 -2.78 31.51
N ILE A 38 6.24 -4.00 31.26
CA ILE A 38 4.91 -4.24 30.68
C ILE A 38 3.78 -3.82 31.63
N GLU A 39 3.90 -4.06 32.94
CA GLU A 39 2.91 -3.59 33.93
C GLU A 39 2.82 -2.05 33.98
N GLN A 40 3.98 -1.37 33.91
CA GLN A 40 4.11 0.09 33.96
C GLN A 40 3.79 0.80 32.64
N TRP A 41 3.63 0.06 31.54
CA TRP A 41 3.31 0.63 30.22
C TRP A 41 1.94 1.33 30.23
N ASP A 42 1.93 2.63 29.96
CA ASP A 42 0.71 3.41 29.76
C ASP A 42 0.18 3.19 28.33
N ALA A 43 -0.95 2.50 28.21
CA ALA A 43 -1.48 2.02 26.94
C ALA A 43 -2.47 3.06 26.36
N GLY A 44 -1.98 3.89 25.44
CA GLY A 44 -2.73 5.03 24.88
C GLY A 44 -3.95 4.71 24.01
N SER A 45 -4.35 3.43 23.89
CA SER A 45 -5.50 3.00 23.08
C SER A 45 -6.11 1.70 23.61
N ALA A 46 -7.41 1.48 23.33
CA ALA A 46 -8.12 0.28 23.77
C ALA A 46 -7.47 -1.04 23.29
N ASN A 47 -6.92 -1.06 22.07
CA ASN A 47 -6.23 -2.25 21.53
C ASN A 47 -4.90 -2.50 22.26
N GLN A 48 -4.18 -1.45 22.67
CA GLN A 48 -2.97 -1.56 23.48
C GLN A 48 -3.28 -2.04 24.92
N GLU A 49 -4.41 -1.63 25.52
CA GLU A 49 -4.85 -2.15 26.82
C GLU A 49 -5.18 -3.66 26.77
N VAL A 50 -5.86 -4.11 25.70
CA VAL A 50 -6.10 -5.55 25.49
C VAL A 50 -4.79 -6.31 25.30
N MET A 51 -3.85 -5.76 24.52
CA MET A 51 -2.52 -6.33 24.33
C MET A 51 -1.73 -6.40 25.65
N LYS A 52 -1.74 -5.33 26.44
CA LYS A 52 -1.10 -5.24 27.76
C LYS A 52 -1.66 -6.32 28.69
N ARG A 53 -2.98 -6.45 28.79
CA ARG A 53 -3.64 -7.50 29.60
C ARG A 53 -3.21 -8.91 29.17
N ASP A 54 -3.20 -9.19 27.87
CA ASP A 54 -2.88 -10.52 27.37
C ASP A 54 -1.37 -10.84 27.51
N LEU A 55 -0.48 -9.84 27.42
CA LEU A 55 0.94 -9.95 27.78
C LEU A 55 1.16 -10.19 29.27
N VAL A 56 0.49 -9.45 30.16
CA VAL A 56 0.57 -9.65 31.61
C VAL A 56 0.04 -11.04 31.99
N SER A 57 -1.02 -11.51 31.34
CA SER A 57 -1.52 -12.89 31.48
C SER A 57 -0.44 -13.91 31.10
N LEU A 58 0.21 -13.77 29.94
CA LEU A 58 1.28 -14.68 29.49
C LEU A 58 2.47 -14.76 30.46
N LEU A 59 2.82 -13.66 31.12
CA LEU A 59 3.94 -13.62 32.07
C LEU A 59 3.60 -14.29 33.41
N HIS A 60 2.33 -14.30 33.79
CA HIS A 60 1.85 -14.86 35.06
C HIS A 60 1.27 -16.28 34.93
N GLU A 61 1.08 -16.80 33.71
CA GLU A 61 0.62 -18.17 33.47
C GLU A 61 1.70 -19.21 33.88
N PRO A 62 1.37 -20.20 34.73
CA PRO A 62 2.28 -21.28 35.10
C PRO A 62 2.79 -22.05 33.87
N GLY A 63 4.11 -22.27 33.82
CA GLY A 63 4.79 -22.90 32.68
C GLY A 63 5.19 -21.91 31.57
N CYS A 64 4.44 -20.82 31.35
CA CYS A 64 4.86 -19.77 30.41
C CYS A 64 6.11 -19.05 30.90
N GLN A 65 6.20 -18.76 32.20
CA GLN A 65 7.42 -18.23 32.82
C GLN A 65 8.65 -19.13 32.59
N GLU A 66 8.52 -20.45 32.81
CA GLU A 66 9.62 -21.41 32.58
C GLU A 66 10.02 -21.43 31.10
N ALA A 67 9.04 -21.57 30.19
CA ALA A 67 9.28 -21.55 28.76
C ALA A 67 9.96 -20.25 28.28
N LEU A 68 9.52 -19.09 28.77
CA LEU A 68 10.11 -17.80 28.42
C LEU A 68 11.54 -17.67 28.97
N THR A 69 11.81 -18.07 30.21
CA THR A 69 13.19 -18.03 30.75
C THR A 69 14.15 -18.98 30.01
N GLU A 70 13.67 -20.14 29.54
CA GLU A 70 14.43 -21.06 28.69
C GLU A 70 14.70 -20.47 27.29
N ILE A 71 13.69 -19.82 26.68
CA ILE A 71 13.83 -19.10 25.41
C ILE A 71 14.82 -17.94 25.54
N MET A 72 14.78 -17.17 26.63
CA MET A 72 15.71 -16.08 26.90
C MET A 72 17.14 -16.57 27.11
N ALA A 73 17.32 -17.76 27.69
CA ALA A 73 18.64 -18.39 27.84
C ALA A 73 19.25 -18.86 26.51
N ASN A 74 18.44 -19.02 25.44
CA ASN A 74 18.95 -19.36 24.12
C ASN A 74 19.73 -18.17 23.52
N PRO A 75 21.02 -18.32 23.16
CA PRO A 75 21.84 -17.21 22.65
C PRO A 75 21.31 -16.60 21.35
N LYS A 76 20.46 -17.30 20.58
CA LYS A 76 19.77 -16.74 19.40
C LYS A 76 18.80 -15.62 19.78
N PHE A 77 18.10 -15.75 20.91
CA PHE A 77 17.05 -14.83 21.35
C PHE A 77 17.49 -13.92 22.51
N ALA A 78 18.60 -14.22 23.18
CA ALA A 78 19.06 -13.47 24.35
C ALA A 78 19.29 -11.97 24.10
N THR A 79 19.72 -11.59 22.89
CA THR A 79 19.91 -10.18 22.47
C THR A 79 18.58 -9.47 22.21
N LEU A 80 17.59 -10.18 21.67
CA LEU A 80 16.26 -9.66 21.34
C LEU A 80 15.54 -9.12 22.59
N PHE A 81 15.51 -9.90 23.68
CA PHE A 81 14.89 -9.46 24.93
C PHE A 81 15.64 -8.30 25.60
N GLN A 82 16.95 -8.21 25.41
CA GLN A 82 17.76 -7.08 25.89
C GLN A 82 17.43 -5.80 25.12
N GLN A 83 17.29 -5.89 23.80
CA GLN A 83 16.88 -4.76 22.94
C GLN A 83 15.49 -4.24 23.30
N ILE A 84 14.49 -5.11 23.49
CA ILE A 84 13.13 -4.69 23.93
C ILE A 84 13.20 -3.92 25.25
N ALA A 85 13.93 -4.43 26.24
CA ALA A 85 14.04 -3.79 27.54
C ALA A 85 14.80 -2.45 27.49
N GLU A 86 15.81 -2.32 26.62
CA GLU A 86 16.58 -1.10 26.44
C GLU A 86 15.81 -0.01 25.66
N GLU A 87 15.15 -0.37 24.56
CA GLU A 87 14.32 0.56 23.81
C GLU A 87 13.15 1.07 24.67
N PHE A 88 12.46 0.20 25.42
CA PHE A 88 11.37 0.64 26.28
C PHE A 88 11.85 1.57 27.41
N ARG A 89 13.03 1.31 28.01
CA ARG A 89 13.67 2.23 28.96
C ARG A 89 14.07 3.58 28.35
N SER A 90 14.18 3.70 27.02
CA SER A 90 14.39 4.98 26.34
C SER A 90 13.11 5.84 26.21
N GLY A 91 11.96 5.35 26.68
CA GLY A 91 10.65 6.01 26.56
C GLY A 91 9.91 5.66 25.26
N ALA A 92 10.31 4.58 24.58
CA ALA A 92 9.59 4.08 23.41
C ALA A 92 8.32 3.33 23.82
N ASP A 93 7.28 3.47 22.99
CA ASP A 93 6.04 2.68 23.10
C ASP A 93 6.33 1.18 22.89
N PHE A 94 5.84 0.32 23.79
CA PHE A 94 6.13 -1.12 23.79
C PHE A 94 5.73 -1.79 22.46
N THR A 95 4.66 -1.31 21.82
CA THR A 95 4.23 -1.79 20.49
C THR A 95 5.25 -1.46 19.39
N LYS A 96 6.04 -0.38 19.53
CA LYS A 96 7.13 -0.05 18.60
C LYS A 96 8.36 -0.93 18.83
N CYS A 97 8.70 -1.23 20.08
CA CYS A 97 9.82 -2.12 20.42
C CYS A 97 9.59 -3.55 19.91
N LEU A 98 8.40 -4.09 20.16
CA LEU A 98 7.99 -5.39 19.61
C LEU A 98 8.01 -5.40 18.08
N ARG A 99 7.69 -4.28 17.42
CA ARG A 99 7.72 -4.16 15.96
C ARG A 99 9.14 -4.15 15.39
N ALA A 100 10.07 -3.38 15.97
CA ALA A 100 11.46 -3.34 15.55
C ALA A 100 12.08 -4.75 15.57
N VAL A 101 11.78 -5.48 16.64
CA VAL A 101 12.16 -6.88 16.82
C VAL A 101 11.44 -7.85 15.87
N ALA A 102 10.13 -7.71 15.66
CA ALA A 102 9.36 -8.63 14.82
C ALA A 102 9.78 -8.63 13.32
N GLN A 103 10.63 -7.69 12.90
CA GLN A 103 11.23 -7.68 11.56
C GLN A 103 12.28 -8.79 11.36
N SER A 104 12.92 -9.31 12.42
CA SER A 104 13.95 -10.35 12.29
C SER A 104 13.39 -11.76 12.02
N GLY A 105 12.09 -11.97 12.19
CA GLY A 105 11.43 -13.28 12.12
C GLY A 105 11.55 -14.12 13.39
N ASP A 106 12.44 -13.77 14.32
CA ASP A 106 12.66 -14.52 15.57
C ASP A 106 11.42 -14.60 16.46
N PHE A 107 10.56 -13.57 16.42
CA PHE A 107 9.34 -13.53 17.23
C PHE A 107 8.33 -14.64 16.88
N GLU A 108 8.24 -15.04 15.61
CA GLU A 108 7.41 -16.20 15.22
C GLU A 108 8.01 -17.52 15.71
N GLU A 109 9.34 -17.62 15.80
CA GLU A 109 10.02 -18.82 16.28
C GLU A 109 9.89 -18.95 17.79
N ILE A 110 10.04 -17.84 18.52
CA ILE A 110 9.71 -17.71 19.95
C ILE A 110 8.26 -18.15 20.21
N ALA A 111 7.30 -17.67 19.43
CA ALA A 111 5.90 -18.06 19.57
C ALA A 111 5.68 -19.55 19.28
N LYS A 112 6.31 -20.14 18.26
CA LYS A 112 6.24 -21.58 17.98
C LYS A 112 6.78 -22.41 19.15
N ILE A 113 7.91 -22.03 19.75
CA ILE A 113 8.49 -22.71 20.92
C ILE A 113 7.55 -22.58 22.13
N LEU A 114 7.02 -21.39 22.38
CA LEU A 114 6.11 -21.12 23.49
C LEU A 114 4.79 -21.90 23.36
N LEU A 115 4.21 -22.00 22.16
CA LEU A 115 2.99 -22.78 21.89
C LEU A 115 3.20 -24.29 22.06
N VAL A 116 4.39 -24.82 21.75
CA VAL A 116 4.73 -26.23 21.97
C VAL A 116 4.85 -26.55 23.47
N LYS A 117 5.42 -25.64 24.26
CA LYS A 117 5.57 -25.80 25.72
C LYS A 117 4.30 -25.45 26.50
N CYS A 118 3.50 -24.50 26.02
CA CYS A 118 2.35 -23.93 26.71
C CYS A 118 1.11 -23.86 25.79
N PRO A 119 0.46 -25.00 25.45
CA PRO A 119 -0.68 -25.00 24.53
C PRO A 119 -1.89 -24.19 25.02
N HIS A 120 -2.03 -24.00 26.33
CA HIS A 120 -3.11 -23.22 26.94
C HIS A 120 -2.97 -21.70 26.72
N ALA A 121 -1.73 -21.22 26.56
CA ALA A 121 -1.43 -19.82 26.26
C ALA A 121 -1.74 -19.42 24.81
N ARG A 122 -2.25 -20.37 24.00
CA ARG A 122 -2.45 -20.20 22.56
C ARG A 122 -3.25 -18.95 22.20
N VAL A 123 -4.36 -18.70 22.89
CA VAL A 123 -5.24 -17.55 22.59
C VAL A 123 -4.50 -16.23 22.82
N GLN A 124 -3.74 -16.11 23.91
CA GLN A 124 -2.96 -14.92 24.23
C GLN A 124 -1.78 -14.74 23.27
N VAL A 125 -1.05 -15.81 22.93
CA VAL A 125 0.05 -15.76 21.95
C VAL A 125 -0.46 -15.40 20.56
N GLU A 126 -1.55 -16.01 20.10
CA GLU A 126 -2.17 -15.70 18.81
C GLU A 126 -2.68 -14.26 18.76
N ARG A 127 -3.26 -13.73 19.84
CA ARG A 127 -3.65 -12.31 19.92
C ARG A 127 -2.47 -11.34 19.95
N VAL A 128 -1.41 -11.64 20.71
CA VAL A 128 -0.21 -10.79 20.72
C VAL A 128 0.47 -10.78 19.36
N LEU A 129 0.59 -11.94 18.70
CA LEU A 129 1.02 -12.04 17.30
C LEU A 129 0.10 -11.24 16.37
N GLN A 130 -1.21 -11.40 16.51
CA GLN A 130 -2.22 -10.72 15.71
C GLN A 130 -2.09 -9.20 15.89
N VAL A 131 -1.97 -8.66 17.10
CA VAL A 131 -1.81 -7.22 17.33
C VAL A 131 -0.47 -6.70 16.77
N ILE A 132 0.63 -7.47 16.85
CA ILE A 132 1.92 -7.09 16.24
C ILE A 132 1.84 -7.11 14.71
N GLN A 133 1.17 -8.11 14.13
CA GLN A 133 0.93 -8.23 12.69
C GLN A 133 -0.06 -7.16 12.19
N GLU A 134 -1.13 -6.89 12.94
CA GLU A 134 -2.10 -5.84 12.69
C GLU A 134 -1.43 -4.46 12.73
N HIS A 135 -0.60 -4.14 13.72
CA HIS A 135 0.15 -2.88 13.74
C HIS A 135 1.24 -2.79 12.67
N ARG A 136 1.80 -3.92 12.23
CA ARG A 136 2.70 -4.00 11.06
C ARG A 136 1.93 -3.74 9.76
N ASN A 137 0.71 -4.26 9.65
CA ASN A 137 -0.18 -4.04 8.52
C ASN A 137 -0.70 -2.60 8.54
N VAL A 138 -1.14 -2.04 9.67
CA VAL A 138 -1.65 -0.65 9.83
C VAL A 138 -0.62 0.40 9.43
N GLN A 139 0.69 0.13 9.58
CA GLN A 139 1.74 1.00 9.03
C GLN A 139 2.09 0.76 7.55
N MET A 140 1.55 -0.29 6.93
CA MET A 140 1.67 -0.59 5.51
C MET A 140 0.30 -0.57 4.78
N LEU A 141 -0.75 -0.02 5.41
CA LEU A 141 -2.11 -0.28 4.96
C LEU A 141 -2.66 0.76 3.98
N SER A 142 -3.01 0.19 2.83
CA SER A 142 -4.17 0.54 2.02
C SER A 142 -5.45 0.59 2.83
N ALA A 143 -6.50 1.22 2.31
CA ALA A 143 -7.88 1.08 2.77
C ALA A 143 -8.39 -0.37 2.95
N SER A 144 -7.68 -1.38 2.45
CA SER A 144 -8.12 -2.77 2.33
C SER A 144 -8.52 -3.49 3.59
N ASP A 145 -7.90 -3.18 4.72
CA ASP A 145 -8.12 -3.94 5.97
C ASP A 145 -8.95 -3.13 6.99
N VAL A 146 -9.62 -2.04 6.57
CA VAL A 146 -10.67 -1.41 7.39
C VAL A 146 -11.95 -2.22 7.23
N PHE A 147 -11.97 -3.41 7.83
CA PHE A 147 -13.12 -4.31 7.85
C PHE A 147 -13.30 -4.99 9.20
N GLU A 148 -14.40 -4.66 9.86
CA GLU A 148 -14.94 -5.44 10.98
C GLU A 148 -15.43 -6.82 10.50
N PRO A 149 -15.47 -7.83 11.40
CA PRO A 149 -15.92 -9.18 11.04
C PRO A 149 -17.38 -9.20 10.57
N ILE A 150 -17.59 -9.74 9.38
CA ILE A 150 -18.88 -9.82 8.68
C ILE A 150 -19.91 -10.61 9.50
N SER A 151 -21.05 -9.98 9.82
CA SER A 151 -22.26 -10.72 10.20
C SER A 151 -22.98 -11.20 8.93
N VAL A 152 -23.50 -12.43 8.96
CA VAL A 152 -24.14 -13.06 7.78
C VAL A 152 -25.45 -12.34 7.39
N GLU A 153 -25.99 -11.51 8.27
CA GLU A 153 -27.34 -10.93 8.17
C GLU A 153 -27.39 -9.66 7.31
N GLU A 154 -26.28 -8.90 7.18
CA GLU A 154 -26.26 -7.65 6.39
C GLU A 154 -26.30 -7.84 4.86
N THR A 155 -25.93 -9.02 4.36
CA THR A 155 -25.73 -9.28 2.91
C THR A 155 -26.99 -9.18 2.03
N LYS A 156 -28.17 -8.93 2.63
CA LYS A 156 -29.44 -8.78 1.89
C LYS A 156 -29.80 -7.34 1.50
N GLU A 157 -29.12 -6.33 2.03
CA GLU A 157 -29.45 -4.92 1.78
C GLU A 157 -28.58 -4.24 0.68
N ASP A 158 -27.52 -4.92 0.20
CA ASP A 158 -26.49 -4.36 -0.69
C ASP A 158 -26.87 -4.30 -2.19
N ILE A 159 -28.18 -4.31 -2.50
CA ILE A 159 -28.68 -4.41 -3.88
C ILE A 159 -28.87 -3.01 -4.48
N GLY A 160 -27.79 -2.40 -4.97
CA GLY A 160 -27.81 -1.07 -5.59
C GLY A 160 -26.66 -0.79 -6.57
N PRO A 161 -26.76 0.28 -7.37
CA PRO A 161 -25.75 0.62 -8.38
C PRO A 161 -24.45 1.13 -7.75
N VAL A 162 -23.39 0.33 -7.85
CA VAL A 162 -22.05 0.65 -7.34
C VAL A 162 -21.37 1.78 -8.11
N THR A 163 -20.97 2.84 -7.41
CA THR A 163 -20.30 4.01 -7.98
C THR A 163 -19.09 4.42 -7.14
N ALA A 164 -17.94 4.59 -7.78
CA ALA A 164 -16.73 5.11 -7.15
C ALA A 164 -16.17 6.28 -7.96
N VAL A 165 -15.78 7.33 -7.25
CA VAL A 165 -15.19 8.56 -7.79
C VAL A 165 -13.75 8.65 -7.30
N PHE A 166 -12.82 8.84 -8.22
CA PHE A 166 -11.43 9.18 -7.91
C PHE A 166 -11.36 10.66 -7.48
N GLU A 167 -10.61 10.94 -6.40
CA GLU A 167 -10.47 12.28 -5.86
C GLU A 167 -9.03 12.81 -5.94
N ASP A 168 -8.02 11.99 -5.62
CA ASP A 168 -6.63 12.47 -5.55
C ASP A 168 -5.56 11.35 -5.60
N ASP A 169 -4.37 11.69 -6.09
CA ASP A 169 -3.15 10.87 -6.03
C ASP A 169 -2.35 11.21 -4.76
N VAL A 170 -2.77 10.63 -3.63
CA VAL A 170 -2.20 10.90 -2.29
C VAL A 170 -0.70 10.59 -2.22
N THR A 171 -0.21 9.61 -2.98
CA THR A 171 1.24 9.40 -3.18
C THR A 171 1.55 9.05 -4.64
N CYS A 172 2.84 9.15 -5.00
CA CYS A 172 3.38 8.78 -6.30
C CYS A 172 2.55 9.37 -7.47
N PRO A 173 2.44 10.72 -7.55
CA PRO A 173 1.72 11.38 -8.64
C PRO A 173 2.36 11.06 -10.00
N ASP A 174 1.60 11.28 -11.07
CA ASP A 174 2.01 10.89 -12.42
C ASP A 174 3.39 11.41 -12.82
N GLY A 175 4.18 10.53 -13.44
CA GLY A 175 5.53 10.81 -13.88
C GLY A 175 6.60 10.73 -12.78
N THR A 176 6.25 10.32 -11.55
CA THR A 176 7.19 10.17 -10.42
C THR A 176 8.47 9.43 -10.84
N VAL A 177 9.63 10.02 -10.56
CA VAL A 177 10.93 9.45 -10.91
C VAL A 177 11.43 8.54 -9.79
N LEU A 178 11.77 7.29 -10.12
CA LEU A 178 12.26 6.28 -9.18
C LEU A 178 13.57 5.64 -9.68
N ALA A 179 14.36 5.10 -8.75
CA ALA A 179 15.53 4.30 -9.07
C ALA A 179 15.12 2.85 -9.48
N PRO A 180 15.95 2.12 -10.25
CA PRO A 180 15.69 0.72 -10.58
C PRO A 180 15.52 -0.14 -9.33
N ALA A 181 14.53 -1.03 -9.33
CA ALA A 181 14.18 -1.90 -8.19
C ALA A 181 13.81 -1.16 -6.88
N GLN A 182 13.56 0.15 -6.92
CA GLN A 182 13.11 0.91 -5.75
C GLN A 182 11.69 0.47 -5.34
N PRO A 183 11.47 0.07 -4.08
CA PRO A 183 10.12 -0.16 -3.57
C PRO A 183 9.43 1.18 -3.30
N PHE A 184 8.14 1.27 -3.60
CA PHE A 184 7.32 2.46 -3.39
C PHE A 184 5.87 2.09 -3.06
N ASP A 185 5.13 3.05 -2.50
CA ASP A 185 3.71 2.93 -2.21
C ASP A 185 2.93 3.89 -3.10
N LYS A 186 1.96 3.37 -3.86
CA LYS A 186 0.96 4.19 -4.57
C LYS A 186 -0.31 4.25 -3.75
N VAL A 187 -0.76 5.46 -3.39
CA VAL A 187 -2.02 5.69 -2.69
C VAL A 187 -2.93 6.56 -3.54
N TRP A 188 -4.18 6.15 -3.74
CA TRP A 188 -5.25 6.94 -4.34
C TRP A 188 -6.36 7.18 -3.33
N ARG A 189 -6.92 8.39 -3.33
CA ARG A 189 -8.15 8.72 -2.61
C ARG A 189 -9.36 8.47 -3.50
N ILE A 190 -10.32 7.70 -3.00
CA ILE A 190 -11.56 7.38 -3.70
C ILE A 190 -12.77 7.52 -2.78
N ARG A 191 -13.91 7.95 -3.34
CA ARG A 191 -15.17 8.15 -2.61
C ARG A 191 -16.29 7.30 -3.20
N ASN A 192 -17.17 6.77 -2.34
CA ASN A 192 -18.44 6.24 -2.79
C ASN A 192 -19.34 7.38 -3.27
N GLY A 193 -19.51 7.48 -4.59
CA GLY A 193 -20.39 8.47 -5.24
C GLY A 193 -21.83 7.99 -5.45
N GLY A 194 -22.15 6.76 -5.02
CA GLY A 194 -23.46 6.14 -5.20
C GLY A 194 -24.42 6.41 -4.04
N SER A 195 -25.63 5.87 -4.15
CA SER A 195 -26.70 5.97 -3.14
C SER A 195 -26.76 4.78 -2.17
N THR A 196 -26.01 3.70 -2.42
CA THR A 196 -25.93 2.50 -1.56
C THR A 196 -24.49 2.24 -1.12
N LYS A 197 -24.30 1.52 -0.01
CA LYS A 197 -22.94 1.09 0.39
C LYS A 197 -22.35 0.15 -0.67
N TRP A 198 -21.03 0.13 -0.81
CA TRP A 198 -20.39 -0.86 -1.68
C TRP A 198 -20.57 -2.27 -1.09
N PRO A 199 -20.96 -3.28 -1.88
CA PRO A 199 -21.13 -4.64 -1.40
C PRO A 199 -19.88 -5.21 -0.74
N VAL A 200 -20.07 -6.05 0.26
CA VAL A 200 -18.98 -6.84 0.86
C VAL A 200 -18.27 -7.68 -0.23
N GLY A 201 -16.94 -7.76 -0.16
CA GLY A 201 -16.13 -8.52 -1.12
C GLY A 201 -15.68 -7.74 -2.36
N CYS A 202 -15.92 -6.43 -2.42
CA CYS A 202 -15.30 -5.56 -3.42
C CYS A 202 -13.77 -5.66 -3.41
N LYS A 203 -13.16 -5.57 -4.60
CA LYS A 203 -11.70 -5.72 -4.83
C LYS A 203 -11.21 -4.69 -5.84
N LEU A 204 -10.01 -4.14 -5.64
CA LEU A 204 -9.23 -3.46 -6.67
C LEU A 204 -8.29 -4.48 -7.32
N PHE A 205 -8.16 -4.47 -8.64
CA PHE A 205 -7.28 -5.37 -9.37
C PHE A 205 -6.71 -4.70 -10.63
N CYS A 206 -5.60 -5.25 -11.13
CA CYS A 206 -4.96 -4.74 -12.34
C CYS A 206 -5.76 -5.14 -13.58
N VAL A 207 -6.12 -4.15 -14.41
CA VAL A 207 -6.85 -4.32 -15.68
C VAL A 207 -5.96 -4.19 -16.92
N GLY A 208 -4.68 -3.87 -16.76
CA GLY A 208 -3.70 -3.83 -17.85
C GLY A 208 -2.44 -3.03 -17.51
N GLY A 209 -1.48 -3.04 -18.42
CA GLY A 209 -0.20 -2.32 -18.25
C GLY A 209 0.77 -3.01 -17.30
N ASP A 210 1.68 -2.24 -16.73
CA ASP A 210 2.78 -2.72 -15.90
C ASP A 210 2.33 -3.01 -14.46
N ARG A 211 2.44 -4.27 -14.04
CA ARG A 211 2.08 -4.69 -12.68
C ARG A 211 3.08 -4.28 -11.59
N MET A 212 4.35 -4.05 -11.93
CA MET A 212 5.40 -3.59 -10.99
C MET A 212 5.43 -4.38 -9.65
N GLN A 213 5.27 -5.70 -9.74
CA GLN A 213 5.19 -6.65 -8.61
C GLN A 213 4.05 -6.42 -7.59
N ALA A 214 3.04 -5.62 -7.94
CA ALA A 214 1.83 -5.44 -7.13
C ALA A 214 1.02 -6.76 -7.01
N PRO A 215 0.24 -6.95 -5.92
CA PRO A 215 -0.61 -8.13 -5.72
C PRO A 215 -1.66 -8.32 -6.84
N ASP A 216 -2.21 -9.53 -6.97
CA ASP A 216 -3.19 -9.87 -8.01
C ASP A 216 -4.52 -9.11 -7.84
N SER A 217 -4.95 -8.96 -6.58
CA SER A 217 -6.07 -8.13 -6.18
C SER A 217 -5.91 -7.68 -4.73
N VAL A 218 -6.71 -6.70 -4.36
CA VAL A 218 -6.66 -5.98 -3.09
C VAL A 218 -8.08 -5.79 -2.62
N LEU A 219 -8.45 -6.31 -1.45
CA LEU A 219 -9.80 -6.18 -0.90
C LEU A 219 -10.13 -4.70 -0.64
N ILE A 220 -11.42 -4.31 -0.72
CA ILE A 220 -11.86 -2.91 -0.62
C ILE A 220 -13.11 -2.79 0.24
N PRO A 221 -13.09 -1.90 1.26
CA PRO A 221 -14.20 -1.18 1.87
C PRO A 221 -15.64 -1.53 1.44
N SER A 222 -16.48 -1.99 2.37
CA SER A 222 -17.92 -1.69 2.28
C SER A 222 -18.12 -0.22 2.63
N VAL A 223 -17.87 0.67 1.67
CA VAL A 223 -17.88 2.12 1.89
C VAL A 223 -19.30 2.65 1.82
N GLN A 224 -19.73 3.38 2.85
CA GLN A 224 -21.03 4.04 2.91
C GLN A 224 -21.16 5.18 1.86
N PRO A 225 -22.38 5.50 1.38
CA PRO A 225 -22.61 6.62 0.47
C PRO A 225 -21.96 7.93 0.93
N GLY A 226 -21.19 8.58 0.05
CA GLY A 226 -20.49 9.82 0.35
C GLY A 226 -19.18 9.68 1.15
N SER A 227 -18.86 8.50 1.70
CA SER A 227 -17.61 8.28 2.44
C SER A 227 -16.40 8.04 1.52
N THR A 228 -15.23 8.51 1.96
CA THR A 228 -13.95 8.46 1.25
C THR A 228 -12.97 7.50 1.93
N ILE A 229 -12.15 6.79 1.15
CA ILE A 229 -11.06 5.90 1.61
C ILE A 229 -9.78 6.13 0.78
N ASP A 230 -8.61 5.81 1.35
CA ASP A 230 -7.30 5.92 0.72
C ASP A 230 -6.72 4.53 0.38
N VAL A 231 -6.81 4.08 -0.87
CA VAL A 231 -6.37 2.74 -1.31
C VAL A 231 -4.89 2.77 -1.67
N SER A 232 -4.09 1.91 -1.05
CA SER A 232 -2.64 1.79 -1.27
C SER A 232 -2.27 0.51 -2.03
N LEU A 233 -1.16 0.56 -2.77
CA LEU A 233 -0.46 -0.59 -3.33
C LEU A 233 1.03 -0.51 -3.02
N ARG A 234 1.58 -1.56 -2.43
CA ARG A 234 3.03 -1.78 -2.36
C ARG A 234 3.53 -2.28 -3.71
N MET A 235 4.48 -1.56 -4.30
CA MET A 235 4.97 -1.81 -5.66
C MET A 235 6.50 -1.72 -5.70
N ILE A 236 7.12 -2.31 -6.73
CA ILE A 236 8.57 -2.29 -6.95
C ILE A 236 8.83 -1.80 -8.36
N ALA A 237 9.53 -0.66 -8.47
CA ALA A 237 9.91 -0.06 -9.74
C ALA A 237 10.75 -1.06 -10.58
N PRO A 238 10.47 -1.27 -11.87
CA PRO A 238 11.21 -2.23 -12.69
C PRO A 238 12.72 -1.96 -12.73
N SER A 239 13.54 -3.00 -12.93
CA SER A 239 15.01 -2.87 -12.93
C SER A 239 15.61 -2.23 -14.19
N LYS A 240 14.80 -1.94 -15.21
CA LYS A 240 15.22 -1.30 -16.46
C LYS A 240 14.71 0.14 -16.48
N ALA A 241 15.52 1.08 -16.96
CA ALA A 241 15.07 2.45 -17.19
C ALA A 241 13.96 2.52 -18.25
N GLY A 242 13.03 3.45 -18.07
CA GLY A 242 11.85 3.61 -18.93
C GLY A 242 10.65 4.18 -18.18
N ARG A 243 9.61 4.55 -18.92
CA ARG A 243 8.29 4.88 -18.36
C ARG A 243 7.48 3.59 -18.21
N TYR A 244 6.76 3.46 -17.11
CA TYR A 244 5.91 2.31 -16.81
C TYR A 244 4.56 2.78 -16.32
N THR A 245 3.49 2.18 -16.84
CA THR A 245 2.11 2.59 -16.52
C THR A 245 1.24 1.38 -16.23
N GLY A 246 0.71 1.28 -15.00
CA GLY A 246 -0.18 0.20 -14.56
C GLY A 246 -1.61 0.70 -14.34
N TYR A 247 -2.61 -0.01 -14.86
CA TYR A 247 -4.01 0.38 -14.78
C TYR A 247 -4.82 -0.50 -13.83
N TRP A 248 -5.65 0.13 -13.00
CA TRP A 248 -6.38 -0.52 -11.91
C TRP A 248 -7.87 -0.16 -11.93
N ARG A 249 -8.72 -1.09 -11.50
CA ARG A 249 -10.17 -0.85 -11.39
C ARG A 249 -10.79 -1.66 -10.27
N LEU A 250 -11.91 -1.17 -9.75
CA LEU A 250 -12.72 -1.86 -8.76
C LEU A 250 -13.65 -2.88 -9.43
N SER A 251 -13.93 -3.99 -8.73
CA SER A 251 -15.05 -4.89 -8.99
C SER A 251 -15.73 -5.33 -7.70
N THR A 252 -17.01 -5.65 -7.79
CA THR A 252 -17.75 -6.44 -6.79
C THR A 252 -17.30 -7.91 -6.81
N ASP A 253 -17.75 -8.71 -5.83
CA ASP A 253 -17.30 -10.12 -5.69
C ASP A 253 -17.74 -11.03 -6.86
N ASP A 254 -18.87 -10.71 -7.50
CA ASP A 254 -19.35 -11.32 -8.75
C ASP A 254 -18.50 -10.97 -10.00
N GLY A 255 -17.52 -10.06 -9.86
CA GLY A 255 -16.64 -9.59 -10.93
C GLY A 255 -17.16 -8.37 -11.70
N THR A 256 -18.33 -7.82 -11.36
CA THR A 256 -18.86 -6.62 -12.03
C THR A 256 -17.96 -5.41 -11.76
N ARG A 257 -17.36 -4.85 -12.81
CA ARG A 257 -16.40 -3.72 -12.72
C ARG A 257 -17.13 -2.39 -12.55
N PHE A 258 -16.68 -1.57 -11.61
CA PHE A 258 -17.30 -0.26 -11.35
C PHE A 258 -16.26 0.86 -11.16
N GLY A 259 -16.77 2.10 -11.08
CA GLY A 259 -15.95 3.30 -10.92
C GLY A 259 -15.08 3.65 -12.13
N GLN A 260 -14.31 4.72 -11.96
CA GLN A 260 -13.27 5.17 -12.89
C GLN A 260 -12.07 4.19 -12.89
N ARG A 261 -11.27 4.22 -13.96
CA ARG A 261 -9.98 3.50 -14.03
C ARG A 261 -8.90 4.39 -13.41
N MET A 262 -8.23 3.88 -12.38
CA MET A 262 -7.08 4.52 -11.74
C MET A 262 -5.79 4.01 -12.40
N TRP A 263 -4.68 4.74 -12.23
CA TRP A 263 -3.39 4.32 -12.77
C TRP A 263 -2.20 4.72 -11.89
N VAL A 264 -1.07 4.07 -12.16
CA VAL A 264 0.26 4.38 -11.63
C VAL A 264 1.11 4.75 -12.83
N ASP A 265 1.76 5.90 -12.85
CA ASP A 265 2.70 6.29 -13.91
C ASP A 265 4.04 6.72 -13.32
N ILE A 266 5.11 5.97 -13.62
CA ILE A 266 6.46 6.21 -13.10
C ILE A 266 7.51 6.24 -14.20
N ASN A 267 8.60 6.97 -13.93
CA ASN A 267 9.80 7.00 -14.76
C ASN A 267 10.98 6.40 -13.99
N VAL A 268 11.46 5.24 -14.42
CA VAL A 268 12.67 4.62 -13.85
C VAL A 268 13.91 5.21 -14.51
N VAL A 269 14.82 5.79 -13.72
CA VAL A 269 16.06 6.42 -14.18
C VAL A 269 17.26 5.86 -13.42
N VAL A 270 18.33 5.47 -14.12
CA VAL A 270 19.56 4.98 -13.49
C VAL A 270 20.37 6.18 -12.97
N PRO A 271 20.74 6.24 -11.68
CA PRO A 271 21.63 7.28 -11.18
C PRO A 271 22.97 7.24 -11.93
N GLY A 272 23.35 8.35 -12.56
CA GLY A 272 24.55 8.45 -13.41
C GLY A 272 24.29 8.31 -14.92
N SER A 273 23.09 7.92 -15.36
CA SER A 273 22.68 8.13 -16.76
C SER A 273 22.17 9.57 -16.95
N THR A 274 23.07 10.54 -16.84
CA THR A 274 22.92 11.75 -17.67
C THR A 274 22.98 11.28 -19.11
N GLY A 275 21.80 11.07 -19.71
CA GLY A 275 21.71 10.93 -21.16
C GLY A 275 22.42 12.14 -21.75
N ALA A 276 23.39 11.90 -22.64
CA ALA A 276 23.92 12.96 -23.45
C ALA A 276 22.73 13.64 -24.13
N GLU A 277 22.53 14.93 -23.85
CA GLU A 277 21.57 15.76 -24.56
C GLU A 277 21.93 15.59 -26.05
N VAL A 278 21.09 14.86 -26.80
CA VAL A 278 21.17 14.85 -28.26
C VAL A 278 20.66 16.22 -28.69
N ARG A 279 21.53 17.22 -28.53
CA ARG A 279 21.50 18.44 -29.30
C ARG A 279 21.58 18.00 -30.75
N VAL A 280 20.41 17.86 -31.37
CA VAL A 280 20.29 18.14 -32.80
C VAL A 280 20.87 19.54 -32.96
N PRO A 281 22.01 19.72 -33.66
CA PRO A 281 22.53 21.05 -33.88
C PRO A 281 21.47 21.78 -34.70
N ALA A 282 20.91 22.84 -34.13
CA ALA A 282 20.07 23.76 -34.89
C ALA A 282 20.89 24.18 -36.12
N PRO A 283 20.37 24.03 -37.36
CA PRO A 283 21.11 24.42 -38.55
C PRO A 283 21.48 25.90 -38.40
N ALA A 284 22.77 26.19 -38.58
CA ALA A 284 23.31 27.52 -38.34
C ALA A 284 22.54 28.56 -39.15
N ALA A 285 22.11 29.63 -38.50
CA ALA A 285 21.49 30.76 -39.17
C ALA A 285 22.51 31.39 -40.13
N VAL A 286 22.37 31.09 -41.43
CA VAL A 286 23.10 31.78 -42.48
C VAL A 286 22.55 33.20 -42.54
N VAL A 287 23.40 34.17 -42.25
CA VAL A 287 23.07 35.59 -42.39
C VAL A 287 23.14 35.93 -43.87
N GLU A 288 21.99 35.94 -44.55
CA GLU A 288 21.81 36.71 -45.77
C GLU A 288 20.84 37.86 -45.52
N GLN A 289 21.37 39.08 -45.61
CA GLN A 289 20.55 40.25 -45.85
C GLN A 289 20.03 40.16 -47.30
N HIS A 290 18.78 40.56 -47.56
CA HIS A 290 18.42 41.57 -48.57
C HIS A 290 16.90 41.85 -48.62
N SER A 291 16.55 43.13 -48.52
CA SER A 291 15.45 43.81 -49.22
C SER A 291 14.01 43.27 -49.18
N GLY A 292 13.22 43.81 -48.24
CA GLY A 292 12.06 44.65 -48.60
C GLY A 292 10.75 43.99 -49.07
N ALA A 293 9.75 43.99 -48.19
CA ALA A 293 8.34 44.16 -48.55
C ALA A 293 7.59 44.88 -47.41
N GLU A 294 6.76 45.85 -47.76
CA GLU A 294 6.13 46.83 -46.86
C GLU A 294 4.71 46.38 -46.49
N LEU A 295 4.37 46.34 -45.19
CA LEU A 295 3.00 46.17 -44.72
C LEU A 295 2.66 47.14 -43.58
N GLN A 296 1.45 47.68 -43.66
CA GLN A 296 1.04 48.93 -43.01
C GLN A 296 0.46 48.72 -41.60
N ILE A 297 0.59 49.75 -40.76
CA ILE A 297 -0.01 49.84 -39.43
C ILE A 297 -1.30 50.68 -39.52
N PRO A 298 -2.41 50.25 -38.88
CA PRO A 298 -3.33 51.21 -38.25
C PRO A 298 -3.33 51.11 -36.72
N THR A 299 -3.48 52.27 -36.08
CA THR A 299 -3.38 52.48 -34.62
C THR A 299 -4.70 52.20 -33.88
N ALA A 300 -4.56 51.83 -32.59
CA ALA A 300 -5.57 51.68 -31.53
C ALA A 300 -6.67 52.77 -31.46
N ILE A 301 -7.81 52.50 -30.79
CA ILE A 301 -8.19 52.83 -29.38
C ILE A 301 -9.69 52.41 -29.22
N PRO A 302 -10.25 52.01 -28.03
CA PRO A 302 -9.91 52.33 -26.64
C PRO A 302 -9.78 51.09 -25.70
N VAL A 303 -10.19 51.21 -24.42
CA VAL A 303 -10.10 50.24 -23.30
C VAL A 303 -11.45 50.19 -22.55
N THR A 304 -11.79 49.04 -21.91
CA THR A 304 -12.54 48.88 -20.62
C THR A 304 -13.74 47.93 -20.67
N SER A 305 -13.61 46.72 -20.09
CA SER A 305 -14.38 46.28 -18.91
C SER A 305 -13.98 44.87 -18.43
N ALA A 306 -14.04 44.69 -17.10
CA ALA A 306 -14.02 43.52 -16.21
C ALA A 306 -13.93 42.05 -16.74
N PRO A 307 -13.41 41.10 -15.92
CA PRO A 307 -13.18 39.72 -16.33
C PRO A 307 -14.46 38.87 -16.39
N ALA A 308 -14.55 38.00 -17.40
CA ALA A 308 -15.58 36.98 -17.53
C ALA A 308 -15.06 35.58 -17.16
N GLU A 309 -15.96 34.76 -16.62
CA GLU A 309 -15.73 33.41 -16.11
C GLU A 309 -15.38 32.40 -17.23
N PRO A 310 -14.75 31.25 -16.91
CA PRO A 310 -14.48 30.21 -17.91
C PRO A 310 -15.79 29.61 -18.44
N ALA A 311 -16.02 29.78 -19.75
CA ALA A 311 -17.20 29.24 -20.42
C ALA A 311 -17.25 27.71 -20.34
N THR A 312 -18.38 27.19 -19.87
CA THR A 312 -18.71 25.77 -20.01
C THR A 312 -19.07 25.52 -21.47
N GLN A 313 -18.40 24.57 -22.12
CA GLN A 313 -18.75 24.18 -23.49
C GLN A 313 -20.04 23.35 -23.47
N GLU A 314 -21.11 23.91 -24.01
CA GLU A 314 -22.38 23.19 -24.19
C GLU A 314 -22.22 22.17 -25.32
N LEU A 315 -22.47 20.89 -25.02
CA LEU A 315 -22.51 19.82 -26.02
C LEU A 315 -23.68 20.05 -26.97
N THR A 316 -23.43 19.89 -28.27
CA THR A 316 -24.47 20.01 -29.30
C THR A 316 -25.48 18.86 -29.20
N ALA A 317 -26.71 19.08 -29.68
CA ALA A 317 -27.75 18.05 -29.67
C ALA A 317 -27.36 16.79 -30.48
N GLU A 318 -26.50 16.95 -31.49
CA GLU A 318 -25.95 15.87 -32.32
C GLU A 318 -24.88 15.05 -31.57
N GLU A 319 -24.00 15.71 -30.79
CA GLU A 319 -23.06 15.03 -29.88
C GLU A 319 -23.77 14.26 -28.77
N ILE A 320 -24.92 14.75 -28.29
CA ILE A 320 -25.77 14.04 -27.32
C ILE A 320 -26.45 12.83 -27.99
N LYS A 321 -27.03 13.00 -29.18
CA LYS A 321 -27.71 11.93 -29.94
C LYS A 321 -26.78 10.74 -30.19
N TRP A 322 -25.53 11.00 -30.56
CA TRP A 322 -24.57 9.97 -30.95
C TRP A 322 -23.49 9.67 -29.90
N HIS A 323 -23.69 10.09 -28.63
CA HIS A 323 -22.68 10.04 -27.58
C HIS A 323 -21.97 8.67 -27.44
N GLU A 324 -22.73 7.57 -27.45
CA GLU A 324 -22.18 6.22 -27.29
C GLU A 324 -21.34 5.79 -28.51
N MET A 325 -21.78 6.09 -29.74
CA MET A 325 -21.03 5.78 -30.96
C MET A 325 -19.80 6.66 -31.12
N LEU A 326 -19.90 7.96 -30.79
CA LEU A 326 -18.74 8.86 -30.81
C LEU A 326 -17.67 8.39 -29.82
N ARG A 327 -18.07 7.93 -28.64
CA ARG A 327 -17.17 7.32 -27.66
C ARG A 327 -16.54 6.02 -28.18
N ALA A 328 -17.30 5.17 -28.86
CA ALA A 328 -16.75 3.96 -29.48
C ALA A 328 -15.74 4.26 -30.60
N LEU A 329 -16.00 5.29 -31.43
CA LEU A 329 -15.07 5.78 -32.44
C LEU A 329 -13.82 6.41 -31.82
N GLU A 330 -13.97 7.15 -30.71
CA GLU A 330 -12.88 7.72 -29.92
C GLU A 330 -11.99 6.61 -29.30
N ASP A 331 -12.59 5.57 -28.70
CA ASP A 331 -11.88 4.39 -28.20
C ASP A 331 -11.13 3.62 -29.33
N MET A 332 -11.60 3.72 -30.59
CA MET A 332 -10.92 3.18 -31.77
C MET A 332 -9.89 4.12 -32.42
N GLY A 333 -9.71 5.33 -31.89
CA GLY A 333 -8.72 6.31 -32.35
C GLY A 333 -9.22 7.36 -33.36
N PHE A 334 -10.51 7.33 -33.73
CA PHE A 334 -11.10 8.31 -34.63
C PHE A 334 -11.53 9.57 -33.87
N MET A 335 -10.59 10.52 -33.68
CA MET A 335 -10.77 11.70 -32.84
C MET A 335 -11.58 12.86 -33.47
N ASP A 336 -11.86 12.83 -34.78
CA ASP A 336 -12.55 13.91 -35.49
C ASP A 336 -14.07 13.82 -35.29
N LYS A 337 -14.56 14.42 -34.20
CA LYS A 337 -15.98 14.39 -33.82
C LYS A 337 -16.92 14.89 -34.91
N ASN A 338 -16.55 15.96 -35.62
CA ASN A 338 -17.39 16.53 -36.69
C ASN A 338 -17.55 15.54 -37.86
N ARG A 339 -16.44 14.92 -38.28
CA ARG A 339 -16.45 13.90 -39.35
C ARG A 339 -17.19 12.63 -38.92
N ASN A 340 -17.03 12.22 -37.66
CA ASN A 340 -17.72 11.06 -37.10
C ASN A 340 -19.23 11.28 -37.02
N ILE A 341 -19.70 12.45 -36.56
CA ILE A 341 -21.14 12.81 -36.52
C ILE A 341 -21.74 12.73 -37.92
N ALA A 342 -21.10 13.35 -38.91
CA ALA A 342 -21.60 13.34 -40.29
C ALA A 342 -21.77 11.92 -40.86
N LEU A 343 -20.82 11.01 -40.57
CA LEU A 343 -20.93 9.61 -40.99
C LEU A 343 -21.98 8.84 -40.19
N LEU A 344 -22.12 9.10 -38.89
CA LEU A 344 -23.15 8.49 -38.04
C LEU A 344 -24.56 8.91 -38.47
N GLU A 345 -24.75 10.15 -38.92
CA GLU A 345 -26.00 10.57 -39.57
C GLU A 345 -26.22 9.92 -40.93
N GLN A 346 -25.18 9.83 -41.76
CA GLN A 346 -25.26 9.21 -43.08
C GLN A 346 -25.60 7.70 -43.03
N HIS A 347 -25.17 7.01 -41.98
CA HIS A 347 -25.37 5.57 -41.78
C HIS A 347 -26.36 5.21 -40.67
N ASP A 348 -27.16 6.18 -40.21
CA ASP A 348 -28.16 6.06 -39.12
C ASP A 348 -27.65 5.28 -37.89
N GLY A 349 -26.39 5.53 -37.51
CA GLY A 349 -25.74 4.92 -36.36
C GLY A 349 -25.09 3.55 -36.57
N ASP A 350 -25.05 2.99 -37.80
CA ASP A 350 -24.29 1.75 -38.06
C ASP A 350 -22.78 2.00 -37.97
N LEU A 351 -22.24 1.75 -36.79
CA LEU A 351 -20.83 1.87 -36.47
C LEU A 351 -19.92 1.07 -37.43
N THR A 352 -20.37 -0.07 -37.96
CA THR A 352 -19.58 -0.90 -38.88
C THR A 352 -19.41 -0.20 -40.23
N ALA A 353 -20.48 0.38 -40.74
CA ALA A 353 -20.45 1.17 -41.97
C ALA A 353 -19.64 2.46 -41.79
N VAL A 354 -19.77 3.13 -40.64
CA VAL A 354 -18.99 4.33 -40.30
C VAL A 354 -17.49 4.06 -40.22
N ILE A 355 -17.07 2.98 -39.53
CA ILE A 355 -15.65 2.58 -39.48
C ILE A 355 -15.14 2.28 -40.91
N SER A 356 -15.93 1.63 -41.75
CA SER A 356 -15.57 1.35 -43.15
C SER A 356 -15.51 2.60 -44.05
N GLY A 357 -16.04 3.76 -43.62
CA GLY A 357 -15.89 5.06 -44.29
C GLY A 357 -14.81 5.97 -43.69
N LEU A 358 -14.21 5.55 -42.56
CA LEU A 358 -13.10 6.23 -41.89
C LEU A 358 -11.73 5.60 -42.19
N LEU A 359 -11.72 4.33 -42.62
CA LEU A 359 -10.56 3.60 -43.17
C LEU A 359 -10.36 3.88 -44.68
#